data_AF-A0A6L8GP54-F1
#
_entry.id   AF-A0A6L8GP54-F1
#
_cell.length_a   1.000
_cell.length_b   1.000
_cell.length_c   1.000
_cell.angle_alpha   90.00
_cell.angle_beta   90.00
_cell.angle_gamma   90.00
#
_symmetry.space_group_name_H-M   'P 1'
#
loop_
_entity.id
_entity.type
_entity.pdbx_description
1 polymer ?
#
loop_
_entity_poly.entity_id
_entity_poly.type
_entity_poly.pdbx_seq_one_letter_code
_entity_poly.pdbx_strand_id
1 'polypeptide(L)'
;MAIALAALLKQGTKKSHTMAENTGFVSCFLKGVVEKASYRKLVSDLYFVYGAMEEEMAKLKDHPVVGPIVFDELNRKQSLAKDLTYYYGENWDTQVQPSESARAYMARIHQVASQEPELLVAHAYTRYMGDLSGGQILKTIAQKALNLGDRDGVNFYNFDAIADEKAFKVMYRARMDSLPIDQATAERIVEEANHAFGLNMHVFKELEGNLILAIGKTLFGFLTRRQRAGSTEGGATATAA
;
A
#
# COMPACT_ATOMS: atom_id res chain seq x y z
N MET A 1 5.31 -30.03 17.83
CA MET A 1 3.97 -29.39 17.79
C MET A 1 3.92 -28.48 16.59
N ALA A 2 2.80 -28.40 15.89
CA ALA A 2 2.62 -27.41 14.84
C ALA A 2 2.62 -26.00 15.46
N ILE A 3 3.34 -25.07 14.84
CA ILE A 3 3.41 -23.68 15.29
C ILE A 3 2.21 -22.92 14.72
N ALA A 4 1.45 -22.23 15.56
CA ALA A 4 0.34 -21.38 15.13
C ALA A 4 0.86 -20.04 14.57
N LEU A 5 1.66 -20.10 13.51
CA LEU A 5 2.37 -18.96 12.91
C LEU A 5 1.41 -17.83 12.52
N ALA A 6 0.25 -18.13 11.95
CA ALA A 6 -0.73 -17.11 11.56
C ALA A 6 -1.25 -16.32 12.77
N ALA A 7 -1.45 -17.00 13.91
CA ALA A 7 -1.86 -16.34 15.15
C ALA A 7 -0.71 -15.51 15.75
N LEU A 8 0.52 -16.05 15.74
CA LEU A 8 1.73 -15.34 16.20
C LEU A 8 1.95 -14.06 15.41
N LEU A 9 1.86 -14.10 14.08
CA LEU A 9 1.97 -12.91 13.22
C LEU A 9 0.87 -11.89 13.52
N LYS A 10 -0.39 -12.33 13.58
CA LYS A 10 -1.52 -11.43 13.88
C LYS A 10 -1.34 -10.71 15.22
N GLN A 11 -0.88 -11.41 16.25
CA GLN A 11 -0.68 -10.83 17.58
C GLN A 11 0.60 -9.98 17.63
N GLY A 12 1.71 -10.53 17.11
CA GLY A 12 3.04 -9.93 17.14
C GLY A 12 3.18 -8.67 16.30
N THR A 13 2.38 -8.51 15.23
CA THR A 13 2.39 -7.30 14.40
C THR A 13 1.26 -6.32 14.71
N LYS A 14 0.44 -6.57 15.74
CA LYS A 14 -0.73 -5.73 16.07
C LYS A 14 -0.36 -4.27 16.28
N LYS A 15 0.73 -3.99 17.01
CA LYS A 15 1.20 -2.62 17.26
C LYS A 15 1.65 -1.94 15.97
N SER A 16 2.44 -2.64 15.16
CA SER A 16 2.95 -2.12 13.88
C SER A 16 1.84 -1.87 12.86
N HIS A 17 0.79 -2.71 12.86
CA HIS A 17 -0.43 -2.45 12.09
C HIS A 17 -1.10 -1.14 12.53
N THR A 18 -1.33 -0.96 13.84
CA THR A 18 -1.89 0.29 14.37
C THR A 18 -1.01 1.49 14.04
N MET A 19 0.32 1.37 14.11
CA MET A 19 1.23 2.45 13.74
C MET A 19 1.12 2.80 12.25
N ALA A 20 0.99 1.81 11.37
CA ALA A 20 0.84 2.04 9.93
C ALA A 20 -0.44 2.82 9.61
N GLU A 21 -1.57 2.47 10.24
CA GLU A 21 -2.84 3.20 10.13
C GLU A 21 -2.74 4.65 10.61
N ASN A 22 -1.86 4.91 11.59
CA ASN A 22 -1.64 6.23 12.19
C ASN A 22 -0.52 7.05 11.52
N THR A 23 0.06 6.58 10.41
CA THR A 23 0.90 7.45 9.57
C THR A 23 0.05 8.59 8.99
N GLY A 24 0.63 9.76 8.76
CA GLY A 24 -0.11 10.94 8.31
C GLY A 24 -0.81 10.71 6.97
N PHE A 25 -0.10 10.09 6.03
CA PHE A 25 -0.65 9.71 4.72
C PHE A 25 -1.86 8.79 4.86
N VAL A 26 -1.73 7.67 5.60
CA VAL A 26 -2.82 6.69 5.75
C VAL A 26 -3.98 7.26 6.57
N SER A 27 -3.70 8.06 7.60
CA SER A 27 -4.73 8.74 8.39
C SER A 27 -5.57 9.70 7.55
N CYS A 28 -4.94 10.47 6.66
CA CYS A 28 -5.64 11.32 5.70
C CYS A 28 -6.43 10.49 4.68
N PHE A 29 -5.81 9.43 4.16
CA PHE A 29 -6.44 8.51 3.23
C PHE A 29 -7.73 7.94 3.82
N LEU A 30 -7.68 7.37 5.03
CA LEU A 30 -8.84 6.77 5.72
C LEU A 30 -9.97 7.79 5.97
N LYS A 31 -9.66 9.08 6.03
CA LYS A 31 -10.64 10.18 6.14
C LYS A 31 -11.17 10.66 4.78
N GLY A 32 -10.82 10.00 3.69
CA GLY A 32 -11.23 10.34 2.34
C GLY A 32 -10.40 11.43 1.67
N VAL A 33 -9.29 11.85 2.28
CA VAL A 33 -8.38 12.84 1.69
C VAL A 33 -7.32 12.12 0.89
N VAL A 34 -7.60 11.90 -0.40
CA VAL A 34 -6.70 11.22 -1.33
C VAL A 34 -6.35 12.18 -2.47
N GLU A 35 -5.07 12.40 -2.68
CA GLU A 35 -4.56 13.25 -3.76
C GLU A 35 -3.93 12.39 -4.86
N LYS A 36 -4.30 12.67 -6.12
CA LYS A 36 -3.98 11.81 -7.27
C LYS A 36 -2.48 11.63 -7.47
N ALA A 37 -1.66 12.67 -7.40
CA ALA A 37 -0.22 12.61 -7.62
C ALA A 37 0.50 11.78 -6.55
N SER A 38 0.09 11.93 -5.30
CA SER A 38 0.60 11.17 -4.14
C SER A 38 0.16 9.71 -4.24
N TYR A 39 -1.10 9.46 -4.61
CA TYR A 39 -1.62 8.10 -4.79
C TYR A 39 -0.93 7.36 -5.94
N ARG A 40 -0.77 7.98 -7.12
CA ARG A 40 -0.07 7.31 -8.23
C ARG A 40 1.42 7.06 -7.94
N LYS A 41 2.05 7.86 -7.07
CA LYS A 41 3.41 7.57 -6.60
C LYS A 41 3.43 6.35 -5.67
N LEU A 42 2.44 6.21 -4.78
CA LEU A 42 2.26 4.97 -4.00
C LEU A 42 2.12 3.76 -4.92
N VAL A 43 1.25 3.82 -5.93
CA VAL A 43 1.04 2.73 -6.90
C VAL A 43 2.35 2.36 -7.60
N SER A 44 3.17 3.34 -7.97
CA SER A 44 4.51 3.13 -8.53
C SER A 44 5.43 2.42 -7.54
N ASP A 45 5.55 2.91 -6.32
CA ASP A 45 6.42 2.29 -5.30
C ASP A 45 5.99 0.86 -4.99
N LEU A 46 4.67 0.59 -4.93
CA LEU A 46 4.14 -0.75 -4.78
C LEU A 46 4.47 -1.65 -5.98
N TYR A 47 4.37 -1.16 -7.22
CA TYR A 47 4.72 -1.96 -8.41
C TYR A 47 6.12 -2.56 -8.31
N PHE A 48 7.10 -1.77 -7.86
CA PHE A 48 8.47 -2.25 -7.70
C PHE A 48 8.63 -3.20 -6.50
N VAL A 49 7.98 -2.92 -5.37
CA VAL A 49 8.03 -3.78 -4.17
C VAL A 49 7.39 -5.15 -4.44
N TYR A 50 6.19 -5.19 -5.01
CA TYR A 50 5.56 -6.46 -5.41
C TYR A 50 6.35 -7.15 -6.51
N GLY A 51 6.91 -6.39 -7.46
CA GLY A 51 7.77 -6.95 -8.50
C GLY A 51 8.96 -7.72 -7.93
N ALA A 52 9.65 -7.16 -6.93
CA ALA A 52 10.75 -7.84 -6.24
C ALA A 52 10.26 -9.05 -5.44
N MET A 53 9.18 -8.90 -4.68
CA MET A 53 8.63 -10.00 -3.85
C MET A 53 8.18 -11.19 -4.70
N GLU A 54 7.41 -10.94 -5.76
CA GLU A 54 6.88 -11.97 -6.65
C GLU A 54 7.99 -12.66 -7.44
N GLU A 55 9.01 -11.91 -7.87
CA GLU A 55 10.18 -12.49 -8.52
C GLU A 55 10.92 -13.47 -7.60
N GLU A 56 11.20 -13.08 -6.35
CA GLU A 56 11.89 -13.96 -5.40
C GLU A 56 11.02 -15.14 -4.96
N MET A 57 9.72 -14.94 -4.76
CA MET A 57 8.79 -16.02 -4.45
C MET A 57 8.70 -17.05 -5.59
N ALA A 58 8.71 -16.60 -6.85
CA ALA A 58 8.71 -17.50 -8.01
C ALA A 58 9.99 -18.35 -8.09
N LYS A 59 11.16 -17.77 -7.79
CA LYS A 59 12.44 -18.51 -7.70
C LYS A 59 12.42 -19.54 -6.57
N LEU A 60 11.72 -19.24 -5.48
CA LEU A 60 11.63 -20.07 -4.27
C LEU A 60 10.37 -20.95 -4.21
N LYS A 61 9.67 -21.16 -5.33
CA LYS A 61 8.42 -21.96 -5.37
C LYS A 61 8.59 -23.40 -4.89
N ASP A 62 9.80 -23.96 -5.01
CA ASP A 62 10.13 -25.32 -4.58
C ASP A 62 10.83 -25.35 -3.21
N HIS A 63 11.04 -24.18 -2.57
CA HIS A 63 11.63 -24.09 -1.24
C HIS A 63 10.65 -24.63 -0.18
N PRO A 64 11.09 -25.48 0.77
CA PRO A 64 10.19 -26.19 1.69
C PRO A 64 9.33 -25.29 2.59
N VAL A 65 9.80 -24.06 2.87
CA VAL A 65 9.07 -23.09 3.72
C VAL A 65 8.32 -22.03 2.90
N VAL A 66 8.86 -21.61 1.75
CA VAL A 66 8.28 -20.51 0.96
C VAL A 66 7.28 -21.05 -0.06
N GLY A 67 7.63 -22.13 -0.76
CA GLY A 67 6.79 -22.79 -1.76
C GLY A 67 5.33 -23.01 -1.34
N PRO A 68 5.05 -23.52 -0.12
CA PRO A 68 3.68 -23.77 0.33
C PRO A 68 2.76 -22.54 0.43
N ILE A 69 3.33 -21.32 0.41
CA ILE A 69 2.59 -20.06 0.45
C ILE A 69 2.71 -19.24 -0.85
N VAL A 70 3.30 -19.79 -1.91
CA VAL A 70 3.32 -19.17 -3.24
C VAL A 70 2.00 -19.45 -3.92
N PHE A 71 1.23 -18.39 -4.18
CA PHE A 71 -0.06 -18.43 -4.87
C PHE A 71 -0.08 -17.38 -5.98
N ASP A 72 -0.14 -17.80 -7.24
CA ASP A 72 -0.13 -16.88 -8.39
C ASP A 72 -1.37 -15.99 -8.42
N GLU A 73 -2.49 -16.45 -7.83
CA GLU A 73 -3.73 -15.69 -7.65
C GLU A 73 -3.52 -14.45 -6.75
N LEU A 74 -2.44 -14.42 -5.98
CA LEU A 74 -2.01 -13.27 -5.18
C LEU A 74 -1.04 -12.33 -5.91
N ASN A 75 -0.62 -12.59 -7.14
CA ASN A 75 0.31 -11.68 -7.81
C ASN A 75 -0.36 -10.34 -8.16
N ARG A 76 0.27 -9.24 -7.76
CA ARG A 76 -0.17 -7.85 -7.92
C ARG A 76 0.59 -7.07 -8.97
N LYS A 77 1.79 -7.49 -9.38
CA LYS A 77 2.60 -6.76 -10.37
C LYS A 77 1.81 -6.42 -11.63
N GLN A 78 1.06 -7.38 -12.18
CA GLN A 78 0.25 -7.16 -13.40
C GLN A 78 -0.92 -6.19 -13.15
N SER A 79 -1.61 -6.29 -12.01
CA SER A 79 -2.67 -5.33 -11.67
C SER A 79 -2.13 -3.92 -11.45
N LEU A 80 -0.96 -3.79 -10.83
CA LEU A 80 -0.28 -2.51 -10.61
C LEU A 80 0.19 -1.90 -11.94
N ALA A 81 0.66 -2.70 -12.90
CA ALA A 81 0.99 -2.21 -14.24
C ALA A 81 -0.24 -1.62 -14.97
N LYS A 82 -1.43 -2.23 -14.81
CA LYS A 82 -2.69 -1.66 -15.34
C LYS A 82 -3.02 -0.32 -14.70
N ASP A 83 -2.84 -0.21 -13.38
CA ASP A 83 -3.08 1.06 -12.67
C ASP A 83 -2.05 2.13 -13.06
N LEU A 84 -0.78 1.76 -13.28
CA LEU A 84 0.23 2.68 -13.78
C LEU A 84 -0.07 3.17 -15.19
N THR A 85 -0.59 2.30 -16.06
CA THR A 85 -1.07 2.69 -17.39
C THR A 85 -2.19 3.72 -17.28
N TYR A 86 -3.13 3.54 -16.35
CA TYR A 86 -4.18 4.52 -16.08
C TYR A 86 -3.64 5.88 -15.58
N TYR A 87 -2.65 5.87 -14.68
CA TYR A 87 -2.15 7.10 -14.04
C TYR A 87 -1.07 7.87 -14.80
N TYR A 88 -0.29 7.19 -15.64
CA TYR A 88 0.87 7.74 -16.35
C TYR A 88 0.82 7.56 -17.87
N GLY A 89 -0.13 6.78 -18.39
CA GLY A 89 -0.26 6.46 -19.82
C GLY A 89 0.51 5.19 -20.22
N GLU A 90 0.44 4.82 -21.51
CA GLU A 90 1.05 3.60 -22.05
C GLU A 90 2.57 3.51 -21.84
N ASN A 91 3.26 4.66 -21.77
CA ASN A 91 4.71 4.76 -21.56
C ASN A 91 5.07 4.97 -20.07
N TRP A 92 4.25 4.47 -19.15
CA TRP A 92 4.44 4.66 -17.71
C TRP A 92 5.79 4.12 -17.22
N ASP A 93 6.26 3.02 -17.80
CA ASP A 93 7.50 2.32 -17.45
C ASP A 93 8.75 3.19 -17.60
N THR A 94 8.74 4.10 -18.58
CA THR A 94 9.82 5.09 -18.77
C THR A 94 9.73 6.30 -17.84
N GLN A 95 8.58 6.51 -17.20
CA GLN A 95 8.32 7.68 -16.35
C GLN A 95 8.46 7.39 -14.86
N VAL A 96 8.24 6.15 -14.44
CA VAL A 96 8.26 5.77 -13.02
C VAL A 96 9.60 5.21 -12.60
N GLN A 97 10.01 5.56 -11.39
CA GLN A 97 11.19 5.02 -10.72
C GLN A 97 10.81 4.76 -9.26
N PRO A 98 11.36 3.71 -8.63
CA PRO A 98 11.13 3.49 -7.21
C PRO A 98 11.66 4.68 -6.42
N SER A 99 10.98 5.04 -5.36
CA SER A 99 11.50 6.00 -4.40
C SER A 99 12.68 5.43 -3.60
N GLU A 100 13.27 6.25 -2.71
CA GLU A 100 14.34 5.77 -1.83
C GLU A 100 13.82 4.71 -0.85
N SER A 101 12.67 4.94 -0.22
CA SER A 101 12.02 3.96 0.66
C SER A 101 11.59 2.70 -0.10
N ALA A 102 11.11 2.82 -1.33
CA ALA A 102 10.78 1.64 -2.16
C ALA A 102 12.04 0.83 -2.51
N ARG A 103 13.15 1.49 -2.88
CA ARG A 103 14.45 0.84 -3.11
C ARG A 103 14.95 0.12 -1.86
N ALA A 104 14.85 0.74 -0.69
CA ALA A 104 15.25 0.12 0.57
C ALA A 104 14.41 -1.14 0.87
N TYR A 105 13.10 -1.09 0.59
CA TYR A 105 12.22 -2.24 0.76
C TYR A 105 12.57 -3.36 -0.24
N MET A 106 12.74 -3.05 -1.52
CA MET A 106 13.20 -4.04 -2.52
C MET A 106 14.53 -4.68 -2.12
N ALA A 107 15.48 -3.88 -1.65
CA ALA A 107 16.78 -4.37 -1.20
C ALA A 107 16.64 -5.35 -0.03
N ARG A 108 15.75 -5.07 0.94
CA ARG A 108 15.47 -6.01 2.03
C ARG A 108 14.85 -7.31 1.52
N ILE A 109 13.90 -7.25 0.58
CA ILE A 109 13.30 -8.42 -0.04
C ILE A 109 14.35 -9.32 -0.70
N HIS A 110 15.23 -8.74 -1.53
CA HIS A 110 16.30 -9.52 -2.18
C HIS A 110 17.33 -10.05 -1.16
N GLN A 111 17.64 -9.26 -0.12
CA GLN A 111 18.53 -9.69 0.95
C GLN A 111 17.98 -10.93 1.65
N VAL A 112 16.74 -10.90 2.13
CA VAL A 112 16.17 -12.06 2.85
C VAL A 112 15.98 -13.25 1.92
N ALA A 113 15.55 -13.03 0.66
CA ALA A 113 15.41 -14.12 -0.30
C ALA A 113 16.74 -14.88 -0.55
N SER A 114 17.87 -14.18 -0.51
CA SER A 114 19.20 -14.77 -0.73
C SER A 114 19.86 -15.34 0.53
N GLN A 115 19.61 -14.76 1.71
CA GLN A 115 20.33 -15.10 2.95
C GLN A 115 19.48 -15.96 3.90
N GLU A 116 18.19 -15.68 4.01
CA GLU A 116 17.25 -16.27 4.99
C GLU A 116 15.85 -16.37 4.34
N PRO A 117 15.68 -17.21 3.29
CA PRO A 117 14.51 -17.20 2.41
C PRO A 117 13.18 -17.45 3.15
N GLU A 118 13.20 -18.17 4.27
CA GLU A 118 12.03 -18.36 5.14
C GLU A 118 11.42 -17.03 5.64
N LEU A 119 12.20 -15.96 5.75
CA LEU A 119 11.71 -14.66 6.18
C LEU A 119 10.86 -13.96 5.11
N LEU A 120 10.90 -14.41 3.86
CA LEU A 120 10.03 -13.91 2.79
C LEU A 120 8.53 -14.14 3.10
N VAL A 121 8.23 -15.15 3.94
CA VAL A 121 6.89 -15.40 4.51
C VAL A 121 6.33 -14.16 5.22
N ALA A 122 7.20 -13.39 5.90
CA ALA A 122 6.81 -12.20 6.62
C ALA A 122 6.34 -11.06 5.70
N HIS A 123 7.01 -10.87 4.57
CA HIS A 123 6.64 -9.86 3.57
C HIS A 123 5.34 -10.25 2.85
N ALA A 124 5.24 -11.51 2.43
CA ALA A 124 4.03 -12.05 1.80
C ALA A 124 2.81 -11.91 2.72
N TYR A 125 2.95 -12.27 4.00
CA TYR A 125 1.92 -12.06 5.01
C TYR A 125 1.54 -10.58 5.14
N THR A 126 2.52 -9.71 5.38
CA THR A 126 2.29 -8.27 5.64
C THR A 126 1.55 -7.60 4.48
N ARG A 127 1.91 -7.95 3.24
CA ARG A 127 1.30 -7.39 2.04
C ARG A 127 -0.03 -8.06 1.69
N TYR A 128 -0.02 -9.34 1.30
CA TYR A 128 -1.20 -10.00 0.75
C TYR A 128 -2.36 -10.13 1.74
N MET A 129 -2.09 -10.42 3.02
CA MET A 129 -3.18 -10.48 4.01
C MET A 129 -3.77 -9.09 4.31
N GLY A 130 -2.95 -8.04 4.21
CA GLY A 130 -3.39 -6.65 4.31
C GLY A 130 -4.31 -6.28 3.13
N ASP A 131 -3.89 -6.61 1.91
CA ASP A 131 -4.64 -6.33 0.69
C ASP A 131 -6.02 -7.03 0.68
N LEU A 132 -6.06 -8.31 1.04
CA LEU A 132 -7.30 -9.11 1.15
C LEU A 132 -8.18 -8.70 2.35
N SER A 133 -7.74 -7.76 3.19
CA SER A 133 -8.47 -7.33 4.39
C SER A 133 -8.79 -5.84 4.35
N GLY A 134 -7.81 -4.99 4.69
CA GLY A 134 -7.99 -3.53 4.68
C GLY A 134 -8.01 -2.95 3.25
N GLY A 135 -7.40 -3.64 2.29
CA GLY A 135 -7.33 -3.18 0.90
C GLY A 135 -8.69 -2.90 0.26
N GLN A 136 -9.72 -3.69 0.57
CA GLN A 136 -11.07 -3.46 0.02
C GLN A 136 -11.72 -2.16 0.54
N ILE A 137 -11.41 -1.77 1.78
CA ILE A 137 -11.82 -0.47 2.33
C ILE A 137 -11.05 0.64 1.62
N LEU A 138 -9.73 0.48 1.44
CA LEU A 138 -8.89 1.46 0.75
C LEU A 138 -9.30 1.66 -0.71
N LYS A 139 -9.68 0.58 -1.42
CA LYS A 139 -10.25 0.63 -2.77
C LYS A 139 -11.47 1.55 -2.81
N THR A 140 -12.44 1.31 -1.93
CA THR A 140 -13.69 2.08 -1.88
C THR A 140 -13.42 3.56 -1.63
N ILE A 141 -12.45 3.86 -0.76
CA ILE A 141 -12.07 5.24 -0.45
C ILE A 141 -11.38 5.90 -1.65
N ALA A 142 -10.44 5.21 -2.31
CA ALA A 142 -9.76 5.72 -3.50
C ALA A 142 -10.76 6.03 -4.62
N GLN A 143 -11.70 5.11 -4.88
CA GLN A 143 -12.73 5.30 -5.90
C GLN A 143 -13.57 6.55 -5.65
N LYS A 144 -14.02 6.75 -4.40
CA LYS A 144 -14.82 7.92 -4.03
C LYS A 144 -14.01 9.22 -4.09
N ALA A 145 -12.82 9.23 -3.49
CA ALA A 145 -12.01 10.44 -3.37
C ALA A 145 -11.44 10.92 -4.72
N LEU A 146 -11.15 9.99 -5.63
CA LEU A 146 -10.56 10.28 -6.94
C LEU A 146 -11.58 10.16 -8.10
N ASN A 147 -12.85 9.89 -7.80
CA ASN A 147 -13.95 9.70 -8.76
C ASN A 147 -13.60 8.67 -9.85
N LEU A 148 -13.26 7.45 -9.43
CA LEU A 148 -12.82 6.34 -10.29
C LEU A 148 -13.93 5.29 -10.45
N GLY A 149 -13.98 4.65 -11.63
CA GLY A 149 -14.76 3.44 -11.85
C GLY A 149 -14.15 2.19 -11.19
N ASP A 150 -14.71 1.02 -11.48
CA ASP A 150 -14.31 -0.26 -10.84
C ASP A 150 -12.95 -0.80 -11.27
N ARG A 151 -12.47 -0.40 -12.45
CA ARG A 151 -11.17 -0.83 -13.01
C ARG A 151 -10.28 0.34 -13.42
N ASP A 152 -10.61 1.55 -12.98
CA ASP A 152 -9.90 2.78 -13.33
C ASP A 152 -8.87 3.12 -12.24
N GLY A 153 -7.66 2.58 -12.33
CA GLY A 153 -6.58 2.90 -11.39
C GLY A 153 -6.70 2.26 -9.99
N VAL A 154 -7.53 1.24 -9.84
CA VAL A 154 -7.70 0.47 -8.59
C VAL A 154 -7.66 -1.05 -8.81
N ASN A 155 -7.09 -1.51 -9.92
CA ASN A 155 -6.94 -2.94 -10.25
C ASN A 155 -6.09 -3.66 -9.20
N PHE A 156 -5.16 -2.98 -8.53
CA PHE A 156 -4.35 -3.53 -7.44
C PHE A 156 -5.17 -4.24 -6.36
N TYR A 157 -6.38 -3.77 -6.08
CA TYR A 157 -7.26 -4.35 -5.05
C TYR A 157 -8.19 -5.44 -5.58
N ASN A 158 -8.15 -5.74 -6.89
CA ASN A 158 -9.01 -6.72 -7.52
C ASN A 158 -8.29 -8.07 -7.65
N PHE A 159 -8.77 -9.08 -6.93
CA PHE A 159 -8.25 -10.44 -6.94
C PHE A 159 -9.11 -11.33 -7.83
N ASP A 160 -9.08 -11.09 -9.15
CA ASP A 160 -9.99 -11.75 -10.11
C ASP A 160 -9.91 -13.29 -10.07
N ALA A 161 -8.76 -13.87 -9.68
CA ALA A 161 -8.56 -15.31 -9.57
C ALA A 161 -9.04 -15.91 -8.22
N ILE A 162 -9.45 -15.09 -7.25
CA ILE A 162 -9.92 -15.53 -5.94
C ILE A 162 -11.43 -15.31 -5.83
N ALA A 163 -12.20 -16.38 -6.02
CA ALA A 163 -13.67 -16.32 -5.98
C ALA A 163 -14.23 -16.03 -4.59
N ASP A 164 -13.60 -16.54 -3.52
CA ASP A 164 -14.00 -16.31 -2.13
C ASP A 164 -12.77 -15.89 -1.31
N GLU A 165 -12.60 -14.58 -1.13
CA GLU A 165 -11.50 -14.01 -0.35
C GLU A 165 -11.51 -14.46 1.12
N LYS A 166 -12.69 -14.74 1.70
CA LYS A 166 -12.79 -15.17 3.09
C LYS A 166 -12.30 -16.60 3.23
N ALA A 167 -12.74 -17.50 2.36
CA ALA A 167 -12.26 -18.88 2.31
C ALA A 167 -10.76 -18.92 2.01
N PHE A 168 -10.28 -18.11 1.07
CA PHE A 168 -8.86 -18.03 0.73
C PHE A 168 -8.02 -17.59 1.94
N LYS A 169 -8.43 -16.57 2.69
CA LYS A 169 -7.73 -16.14 3.92
C LYS A 169 -7.71 -17.22 5.02
N VAL A 170 -8.70 -18.12 5.07
CA VAL A 170 -8.68 -19.25 6.02
C VAL A 170 -7.66 -20.29 5.56
N MET A 171 -7.69 -20.65 4.28
CA MET A 171 -6.74 -21.58 3.67
C MET A 171 -5.30 -21.08 3.80
N TYR A 172 -5.04 -19.81 3.49
CA TYR A 172 -3.72 -19.20 3.58
C TYR A 172 -3.15 -19.27 5.00
N ARG A 173 -3.95 -18.96 6.03
CA ARG A 173 -3.54 -19.10 7.44
C ARG A 173 -3.23 -20.55 7.80
N ALA A 174 -4.06 -21.49 7.36
CA ALA A 174 -3.82 -22.92 7.59
C ALA A 174 -2.51 -23.39 6.92
N ARG A 175 -2.18 -22.87 5.74
CA ARG A 175 -0.88 -23.12 5.08
C ARG A 175 0.28 -22.59 5.90
N MET A 176 0.18 -21.36 6.42
CA MET A 176 1.19 -20.78 7.30
C MET A 176 1.40 -21.61 8.58
N ASP A 177 0.31 -22.10 9.19
CA ASP A 177 0.38 -22.94 10.39
C ASP A 177 0.95 -24.35 10.12
N SER A 178 1.04 -24.75 8.84
CA SER A 178 1.58 -26.04 8.40
C SER A 178 3.05 -25.99 7.95
N LEU A 179 3.68 -24.80 7.95
CA LEU A 179 5.06 -24.66 7.50
C LEU A 179 6.02 -25.48 8.38
N PRO A 180 7.03 -26.13 7.77
CA PRO A 180 7.98 -26.98 8.50
C PRO A 180 9.05 -26.14 9.20
N ILE A 181 8.65 -25.32 10.18
CA ILE A 181 9.51 -24.40 10.92
C ILE A 181 9.48 -24.68 12.43
N ASP A 182 10.55 -24.29 13.12
CA ASP A 182 10.61 -24.28 14.57
C ASP A 182 10.15 -22.94 15.16
N GLN A 183 10.05 -22.89 16.49
CA GLN A 183 9.61 -21.70 17.22
C GLN A 183 10.57 -20.51 17.01
N ALA A 184 11.88 -20.75 16.96
CA ALA A 184 12.88 -19.69 16.74
C ALA A 184 12.72 -19.05 15.35
N THR A 185 12.48 -19.85 14.33
CA THR A 185 12.20 -19.37 12.97
C THR A 185 10.88 -18.61 12.91
N ALA A 186 9.84 -19.09 13.59
CA ALA A 186 8.57 -18.38 13.67
C ALA A 186 8.72 -16.98 14.32
N GLU A 187 9.54 -16.87 15.37
CA GLU A 187 9.84 -15.59 16.02
C GLU A 187 10.59 -14.63 15.08
N ARG A 188 11.60 -15.11 14.34
CA ARG A 188 12.29 -14.31 13.31
C ARG A 188 11.33 -13.86 12.20
N ILE A 189 10.39 -14.70 11.77
CA ILE A 189 9.35 -14.33 10.80
C ILE A 189 8.45 -13.21 11.36
N VAL A 190 8.09 -13.27 12.64
CA VAL A 190 7.30 -12.19 13.30
C VAL A 190 8.10 -10.90 13.42
N GLU A 191 9.39 -10.98 13.73
CA GLU A 191 10.30 -9.83 13.75
C GLU A 191 10.41 -9.19 12.36
N GLU A 192 10.65 -9.99 11.33
CA GLU A 192 10.72 -9.49 9.95
C GLU A 192 9.38 -8.91 9.50
N ALA A 193 8.25 -9.43 9.97
CA ALA A 193 6.94 -8.86 9.64
C ALA A 193 6.80 -7.45 10.22
N ASN A 194 7.27 -7.23 11.46
CA ASN A 194 7.33 -5.89 12.04
C ASN A 194 8.27 -4.96 11.26
N HIS A 195 9.41 -5.48 10.79
CA HIS A 195 10.31 -4.73 9.90
C HIS A 195 9.65 -4.38 8.56
N ALA A 196 8.90 -5.31 7.96
CA ALA A 196 8.12 -5.07 6.76
C ALA A 196 7.06 -3.98 6.97
N PHE A 197 6.36 -3.95 8.11
CA PHE A 197 5.49 -2.81 8.46
C PHE A 197 6.28 -1.50 8.56
N GLY A 198 7.49 -1.52 9.14
CA GLY A 198 8.41 -0.38 9.17
C GLY A 198 8.72 0.17 7.77
N LEU A 199 9.13 -0.70 6.86
CA LEU A 199 9.42 -0.34 5.47
C LEU A 199 8.20 0.24 4.74
N ASN A 200 7.01 -0.35 4.95
CA ASN A 200 5.76 0.20 4.42
C ASN A 200 5.46 1.60 4.96
N MET A 201 5.68 1.84 6.26
CA MET A 201 5.50 3.16 6.86
C MET A 201 6.47 4.20 6.28
N HIS A 202 7.71 3.80 5.95
CA HIS A 202 8.64 4.70 5.28
C HIS A 202 8.17 5.11 3.88
N VAL A 203 7.65 4.15 3.10
CA VAL A 203 7.00 4.43 1.81
C VAL A 203 5.86 5.43 1.97
N PHE A 204 4.99 5.27 2.97
CA PHE A 204 3.90 6.22 3.23
C PHE A 204 4.37 7.60 3.64
N LYS A 205 5.41 7.69 4.49
CA LYS A 205 5.96 8.96 4.98
C LYS A 205 6.51 9.84 3.86
N GLU A 206 7.13 9.25 2.84
CA GLU A 206 7.62 10.03 1.68
C GLU A 206 6.50 10.71 0.89
N LEU A 207 5.26 10.25 1.03
CA LEU A 207 4.09 10.82 0.35
C LEU A 207 3.46 11.98 1.14
N GLU A 208 3.79 12.12 2.44
CA GLU A 208 3.17 13.11 3.31
C GLU A 208 3.46 14.55 2.87
N GLY A 209 4.68 14.85 2.44
CA GLY A 209 5.05 16.20 1.97
C GLY A 209 4.21 16.65 0.77
N ASN A 210 4.00 15.77 -0.20
CA ASN A 210 3.16 16.04 -1.37
C ASN A 210 1.70 16.28 -0.98
N LEU A 211 1.18 15.46 -0.06
CA LEU A 211 -0.19 15.58 0.44
C LEU A 211 -0.41 16.88 1.22
N ILE A 212 0.51 17.26 2.11
CA ILE A 212 0.45 18.52 2.87
C ILE A 212 0.43 19.71 1.92
N LEU A 213 1.31 19.71 0.91
CA LEU A 213 1.35 20.78 -0.10
C LEU A 213 0.03 20.89 -0.87
N ALA A 214 -0.58 19.76 -1.24
CA ALA A 214 -1.84 19.75 -1.96
C ALA A 214 -3.03 20.23 -1.11
N ILE A 215 -3.10 19.80 0.17
CA ILE A 215 -4.09 20.29 1.13
C ILE A 215 -3.94 21.80 1.32
N GLY A 216 -2.70 22.27 1.51
CA GLY A 216 -2.39 23.70 1.66
C GLY A 216 -2.82 24.53 0.46
N LYS A 217 -2.52 24.07 -0.78
CA LYS A 217 -2.97 24.73 -2.02
C LYS A 217 -4.49 24.80 -2.13
N THR A 218 -5.18 23.72 -1.77
CA THR A 218 -6.65 23.66 -1.82
C THR A 218 -7.27 24.62 -0.81
N LEU A 219 -6.77 24.63 0.43
CA LEU A 219 -7.21 25.54 1.49
C LEU A 219 -6.94 27.00 1.11
N PHE A 220 -5.75 27.31 0.58
CA PHE A 220 -5.42 28.64 0.11
C PHE A 220 -6.41 29.10 -0.97
N GLY A 221 -6.66 28.27 -1.99
CA GLY A 221 -7.63 28.58 -3.05
C GLY A 221 -9.05 28.83 -2.53
N PHE A 222 -9.48 28.10 -1.50
CA PHE A 222 -10.75 28.36 -0.82
C PHE A 222 -10.75 29.72 -0.11
N LEU A 223 -9.69 30.04 0.62
CA LEU A 223 -9.56 31.30 1.37
C LEU A 223 -9.47 32.53 0.44
N THR A 224 -8.84 32.40 -0.73
CA THR A 224 -8.63 33.52 -1.67
C THR A 224 -9.75 33.69 -2.69
N ARG A 225 -10.64 32.71 -2.87
CA ARG A 225 -11.76 32.80 -3.84
C ARG A 225 -12.82 33.84 -3.49
N ARG A 226 -12.94 34.25 -2.23
CA ARG A 226 -13.85 35.33 -1.84
C ARG A 226 -13.25 36.67 -2.21
N GLN A 227 -13.68 37.24 -3.34
CA GLN A 227 -13.53 38.68 -3.57
C GLN A 227 -14.33 39.43 -2.50
N ARG A 228 -13.64 40.28 -1.74
CA ARG A 228 -14.30 41.27 -0.88
C ARG A 228 -14.57 42.50 -1.74
N ALA A 229 -15.77 43.08 -1.63
CA ALA A 229 -16.04 44.40 -2.18
C ALA A 229 -15.01 45.39 -1.62
N GLY A 230 -14.48 46.27 -2.46
CA GLY A 230 -13.47 47.23 -2.04
C GLY A 230 -14.04 48.18 -1.00
N SER A 231 -13.33 48.41 0.10
CA SER A 231 -13.79 49.27 1.21
C SER A 231 -14.05 50.74 0.79
N THR A 232 -13.63 51.13 -0.42
CA THR A 232 -13.78 52.47 -1.00
C THR A 232 -14.77 52.54 -2.17
N GLU A 233 -15.38 51.42 -2.58
CA GLU A 233 -16.27 51.36 -3.75
C GLU A 233 -17.68 51.90 -3.48
N GLY A 234 -17.99 52.30 -2.24
CA GLY A 234 -19.29 52.87 -1.84
C GLY A 234 -19.39 54.40 -1.84
N GLY A 235 -18.44 55.12 -2.45
CA GLY A 235 -18.32 56.57 -2.32
C GLY A 235 -18.56 57.37 -3.60
N ALA A 236 -19.72 57.24 -4.27
CA ALA A 236 -20.10 58.18 -5.33
C ALA A 236 -21.60 58.19 -5.64
N THR A 237 -22.40 58.88 -4.81
CA THR A 237 -23.58 59.63 -5.28
C THR A 237 -23.73 60.87 -4.41
N ALA A 238 -23.00 61.91 -4.77
CA ALA A 238 -23.38 63.28 -4.45
C ALA A 238 -24.41 63.71 -5.52
N THR A 239 -25.64 63.99 -5.09
CA THR A 239 -26.57 64.83 -5.86
C THR A 239 -27.12 65.90 -4.94
N ALA A 240 -26.79 67.13 -5.29
CA ALA A 240 -27.18 68.37 -4.66
C ALA A 240 -28.69 68.62 -4.77
N ALA A 241 -29.24 69.29 -3.76
CA ALA A 241 -30.45 70.09 -3.81
C ALA A 241 -30.18 71.41 -3.07
#